data_AF-A0A073I068-F1
#
_entry.id   AF-A0A073I068-F1
#
_cell.length_a   1.000
_cell.length_b   1.000
_cell.length_c   1.000
_cell.angle_alpha   90.00
_cell.angle_beta   90.00
_cell.angle_gamma   90.00
#
_symmetry.space_group_name_H-M   'P 1'
#
loop_
_entity.id
_entity.type
_entity.pdbx_description
1 polymer ?
#
loop_
_entity_poly.entity_id
_entity_poly.type
_entity_poly.pdbx_seq_one_letter_code
_entity_poly.pdbx_strand_id
1 'polypeptide(L)'
;MLLKGYRIVDSICWIKKGSQKKYKKRPGFHLRHSKEICLVGLKGSVPPNMNAFSADDIIEEVPGQNSEKPEAINDIVEKLCPGGWYIELFARKNNLREGWVSVGDEL
;
A
#
# COMPACT_ATOMS: atom_id res chain seq x y z
N MET A 1 -14.59 3.28 1.81
CA MET A 1 -14.03 4.58 1.38
C MET A 1 -15.11 5.65 1.28
N LEU A 2 -16.02 5.58 0.30
CA LEU A 2 -17.04 6.62 0.06
C LEU A 2 -17.96 6.87 1.26
N LEU A 3 -18.48 5.80 1.88
CA LEU A 3 -19.32 5.89 3.08
C LEU A 3 -18.61 6.48 4.32
N LYS A 4 -17.27 6.55 4.31
CA LYS A 4 -16.47 7.12 5.41
C LYS A 4 -16.05 8.57 5.15
N GLY A 5 -16.51 9.16 4.05
CA GLY A 5 -16.23 10.54 3.64
C GLY A 5 -14.90 10.71 2.88
N TYR A 6 -14.31 9.63 2.37
CA TYR A 6 -13.11 9.71 1.54
C TYR A 6 -13.50 9.78 0.06
N ARG A 7 -12.80 10.64 -0.68
CA ARG A 7 -12.77 10.64 -2.15
C ARG A 7 -11.56 9.83 -2.61
N ILE A 8 -11.75 8.92 -3.57
CA ILE A 8 -10.63 8.26 -4.24
C ILE A 8 -9.94 9.32 -5.11
N VAL A 9 -8.65 9.51 -4.90
CA VAL A 9 -7.85 10.50 -5.64
C VAL A 9 -6.80 9.84 -6.51
N ASP A 10 -6.27 8.69 -6.10
CA ASP A 10 -5.25 7.93 -6.83
C ASP A 10 -5.36 6.42 -6.53
N SER A 11 -4.53 5.63 -7.21
CA SER A 11 -4.35 4.21 -6.93
C SER A 11 -2.92 3.76 -7.15
N ILE A 12 -2.37 2.98 -6.24
CA ILE A 12 -1.05 2.35 -6.37
C ILE A 12 -1.25 0.91 -6.85
N CYS A 13 -0.55 0.53 -7.93
CA CYS A 13 -0.54 -0.80 -8.51
C CYS A 13 0.70 -1.58 -8.04
N TRP A 14 0.50 -2.58 -7.21
CA TRP A 14 1.56 -3.52 -6.85
C TRP A 14 1.59 -4.69 -7.84
N ILE A 15 2.61 -4.73 -8.68
CA ILE A 15 2.91 -5.83 -9.62
C ILE A 15 3.79 -6.86 -8.92
N LYS A 16 3.29 -8.10 -8.85
CA LYS A 16 3.93 -9.23 -8.19
C LYS A 16 4.95 -9.87 -9.11
N LYS A 17 6.25 -9.60 -8.91
CA LYS A 17 7.33 -10.26 -9.65
C LYS A 17 7.46 -11.73 -9.25
N GLY A 18 7.87 -12.55 -10.22
CA GLY A 18 8.22 -13.95 -9.95
C GLY A 18 9.72 -14.07 -9.69
N SER A 19 10.13 -14.96 -8.77
CA SER A 19 11.55 -15.18 -8.47
C SER A 19 12.34 -15.78 -9.65
N GLN A 20 11.66 -16.50 -10.55
CA GLN A 20 12.25 -17.15 -11.75
C GLN A 20 11.46 -16.88 -13.04
N LYS A 21 10.35 -16.13 -12.95
CA LYS A 21 9.46 -15.80 -14.07
C LYS A 21 9.19 -14.29 -14.05
N LYS A 22 8.80 -13.71 -15.19
CA LYS A 22 8.51 -12.25 -15.25
C LYS A 22 7.50 -11.80 -14.18
N TYR A 23 6.41 -12.54 -13.97
CA TYR A 23 5.38 -12.23 -12.95
C TYR A 23 4.87 -13.48 -12.21
N LYS A 24 4.53 -13.33 -10.92
CA LYS A 24 3.89 -14.35 -10.08
C LYS A 24 2.37 -14.34 -10.33
N LYS A 25 1.91 -15.28 -11.15
CA LYS A 25 0.50 -15.40 -11.56
C LYS A 25 -0.30 -16.25 -10.57
N ARG A 26 -1.43 -15.75 -10.08
CA ARG A 26 -2.44 -16.51 -9.32
C ARG A 26 -3.70 -16.72 -10.18
N PRO A 27 -4.46 -17.81 -9.95
CA PRO A 27 -5.79 -17.97 -10.54
C PRO A 27 -6.68 -16.76 -10.19
N GLY A 28 -7.46 -16.31 -11.16
CA GLY A 28 -8.54 -15.35 -10.97
C GLY A 28 -9.82 -15.89 -11.58
N PHE A 29 -10.85 -15.05 -11.65
CA PHE A 29 -12.16 -15.47 -12.17
C PHE A 29 -12.10 -15.77 -13.68
N HIS A 30 -11.64 -14.79 -14.47
CA HIS A 30 -11.44 -14.95 -15.92
C HIS A 30 -9.98 -14.79 -16.36
N LEU A 31 -9.19 -14.04 -15.60
CA LEU A 31 -7.80 -13.71 -15.93
C LEU A 31 -6.87 -14.16 -14.82
N ARG A 32 -5.61 -14.43 -15.17
CA ARG A 32 -4.56 -14.64 -14.17
C ARG A 32 -4.20 -13.30 -13.53
N HIS A 33 -4.26 -13.21 -12.21
CA HIS A 33 -3.88 -12.00 -11.48
C HIS A 33 -2.40 -12.04 -11.13
N SER A 34 -1.69 -10.95 -11.44
CA SER A 34 -0.30 -10.72 -11.03
C SER A 34 -0.12 -9.36 -10.37
N LYS A 35 -1.22 -8.72 -9.96
CA LYS A 35 -1.19 -7.41 -9.32
C LYS A 35 -2.25 -7.26 -8.25
N GLU A 36 -1.98 -6.40 -7.29
CA GLU A 36 -2.94 -5.85 -6.34
C GLU A 36 -3.05 -4.33 -6.54
N ILE A 37 -4.21 -3.77 -6.22
CA ILE A 37 -4.44 -2.33 -6.29
C ILE A 37 -4.69 -1.83 -4.87
N CYS A 38 -3.91 -0.84 -4.45
CA CYS A 38 -4.12 -0.06 -3.24
C CYS A 38 -4.77 1.27 -3.62
N LEU A 39 -5.97 1.54 -3.12
CA LEU A 39 -6.67 2.80 -3.40
C LEU A 39 -6.17 3.90 -2.45
N VAL A 40 -5.90 5.08 -3.01
CA VAL A 40 -5.51 6.27 -2.23
C VAL A 40 -6.74 7.16 -2.05
N GLY A 41 -7.07 7.46 -0.79
CA GLY A 41 -8.24 8.24 -0.44
C GLY A 41 -7.88 9.52 0.30
N LEU A 42 -8.49 10.63 -0.11
CA LEU A 42 -8.42 11.92 0.58
C LEU A 42 -9.73 12.20 1.31
N LYS A 43 -9.65 12.67 2.56
CA LYS A 43 -10.78 13.17 3.32
C LYS A 43 -10.47 14.59 3.81
N GLY A 44 -11.37 15.53 3.55
CA GLY A 44 -11.13 16.95 3.81
C GLY A 44 -10.26 17.60 2.74
N SER A 45 -9.46 18.58 3.13
CA SER A 45 -8.51 19.29 2.26
C SER A 45 -7.15 18.58 2.20
N VAL A 46 -6.39 18.86 1.13
CA VAL A 46 -5.00 18.37 1.00
C VAL A 46 -4.14 18.93 2.14
N PRO A 47 -3.34 18.10 2.83
CA PRO A 47 -2.44 18.58 3.88
C PRO A 47 -1.41 19.59 3.35
N PRO A 48 -1.09 20.66 4.10
CA PRO A 48 -0.17 21.71 3.63
C PRO A 48 1.28 21.21 3.46
N ASN A 49 1.67 20.18 4.20
CA ASN A 49 2.98 19.53 4.12
C ASN A 49 3.02 18.34 3.15
N MET A 50 1.97 18.16 2.32
CA MET A 50 1.96 17.07 1.36
C MET A 50 3.01 17.31 0.27
N ASN A 51 3.88 16.32 0.08
CA ASN A 51 4.92 16.34 -0.93
C ASN A 51 4.39 15.68 -2.21
N ALA A 52 3.62 16.45 -2.98
CA ALA A 52 2.96 15.96 -4.19
C ALA A 52 3.98 15.47 -5.25
N PHE A 53 3.61 14.45 -6.03
CA PHE A 53 4.42 13.89 -7.12
C PHE A 53 5.79 13.32 -6.69
N SER A 54 5.97 13.01 -5.41
CA SER A 54 7.24 12.52 -4.84
C SER A 54 7.42 10.99 -4.88
N ALA A 55 6.41 10.27 -5.35
CA ALA A 55 6.38 8.82 -5.42
C ALA A 55 5.63 8.34 -6.66
N ASP A 56 6.05 7.18 -7.18
CA ASP A 56 5.40 6.50 -8.29
C ASP A 56 4.17 5.70 -7.83
N ASP A 57 3.21 5.53 -8.73
CA ASP A 57 2.01 4.74 -8.50
C ASP A 57 2.19 3.24 -8.80
N ILE A 58 3.40 2.79 -9.13
CA ILE A 58 3.71 1.39 -9.43
C ILE A 58 4.77 0.87 -8.46
N ILE A 59 4.47 -0.27 -7.83
CA ILE A 59 5.44 -1.06 -7.05
C ILE A 59 5.67 -2.37 -7.78
N GLU A 60 6.92 -2.73 -8.08
CA GLU A 60 7.25 -4.01 -8.71
C GLU A 60 8.22 -4.86 -7.88
N GLU A 61 7.68 -5.77 -7.07
CA GLU A 61 8.47 -6.53 -6.09
C GLU A 61 8.07 -8.01 -6.04
N VAL A 62 8.99 -8.85 -5.57
CA VAL A 62 8.72 -10.27 -5.32
C VAL A 62 7.93 -10.38 -4.01
N PRO A 63 6.70 -10.93 -4.02
CA PRO A 63 5.92 -11.03 -2.79
C PRO A 63 6.54 -12.04 -1.83
N GLY A 64 6.66 -11.64 -0.56
CA GLY A 64 7.08 -12.49 0.55
C GLY A 64 6.04 -13.54 0.95
N GLN A 65 5.81 -13.66 2.26
CA GLN A 65 4.88 -14.61 2.85
C GLN A 65 3.43 -14.34 2.45
N ASN A 66 2.53 -15.29 2.77
CA ASN A 66 1.13 -15.16 2.39
C ASN A 66 0.49 -13.92 3.02
N SER A 67 -0.11 -13.10 2.16
CA SER A 67 -0.79 -11.84 2.50
C SER A 67 0.13 -10.69 2.94
N GLU A 68 1.45 -10.91 2.97
CA GLU A 68 2.44 -9.85 3.19
C GLU A 68 2.37 -8.83 2.05
N LYS A 69 2.32 -7.55 2.43
CA LYS A 69 2.30 -6.41 1.51
C LYS A 69 3.73 -5.89 1.31
N PRO A 70 4.03 -5.22 0.19
CA PRO A 70 5.36 -4.67 -0.02
C PRO A 70 5.61 -3.52 0.96
N GLU A 71 6.78 -3.51 1.60
CA GLU A 71 7.21 -2.45 2.51
C GLU A 71 7.24 -1.07 1.83
N ALA A 72 7.44 -1.05 0.51
CA ALA A 72 7.42 0.16 -0.30
C ALA A 72 6.11 0.96 -0.20
N ILE A 73 4.99 0.37 0.23
CA ILE A 73 3.76 1.14 0.50
C ILE A 73 3.99 2.15 1.62
N ASN A 74 4.65 1.74 2.71
CA ASN A 74 4.91 2.60 3.86
C ASN A 74 5.90 3.71 3.46
N ASP A 75 6.90 3.37 2.64
CA ASP A 75 7.85 4.36 2.08
C ASP A 75 7.15 5.41 1.21
N ILE A 76 6.19 5.00 0.37
CA ILE A 76 5.38 5.92 -0.43
C ILE A 76 4.57 6.85 0.47
N VAL A 77 3.92 6.31 1.51
CA VAL A 77 3.13 7.11 2.46
C VAL A 77 4.00 8.15 3.17
N GLU A 78 5.18 7.76 3.66
CA GLU A 78 6.11 8.67 4.34
C GLU A 78 6.68 9.73 3.39
N LYS A 79 6.96 9.38 2.13
CA LYS A 79 7.41 10.34 1.12
C LYS A 79 6.33 11.37 0.78
N LEU A 80 5.08 10.93 0.65
CA LEU A 80 3.94 11.79 0.32
C LEU A 80 3.54 12.70 1.49
N CYS A 81 3.62 12.20 2.72
CA CYS A 81 3.20 12.93 3.93
C CYS A 81 4.33 13.00 4.97
N PRO A 82 5.47 13.64 4.67
CA PRO A 82 6.63 13.64 5.56
C PRO A 82 6.31 14.25 6.92
N GLY A 83 6.78 13.59 7.99
CA GLY A 83 6.51 13.98 9.37
C GLY A 83 5.04 13.84 9.79
N GLY A 84 4.25 13.05 9.05
CA GLY A 84 2.85 12.79 9.37
C GLY A 84 2.66 11.83 10.55
N TRP A 85 1.39 11.65 10.92
CA TRP A 85 0.97 10.60 11.84
C TRP A 85 0.47 9.41 11.04
N TYR A 86 1.04 8.24 11.27
CA TYR A 86 0.74 7.05 10.49
C TYR A 86 0.11 5.97 11.35
N ILE A 87 -0.88 5.29 10.78
CA ILE A 87 -1.55 4.15 11.40
C ILE A 87 -1.74 3.03 10.37
N GLU A 88 -1.36 1.81 10.75
CA GLU A 88 -1.65 0.60 10.00
C GLU A 88 -2.71 -0.23 10.74
N LEU A 89 -3.83 -0.47 10.08
CA LEU A 89 -4.90 -1.32 10.58
C LEU A 89 -4.75 -2.74 10.02
N PHE A 90 -5.08 -3.73 10.84
CA PHE A 90 -4.85 -5.15 10.57
C PHE A 90 -3.36 -5.50 10.40
N ALA A 91 -2.50 -4.76 11.09
CA ALA A 91 -1.06 -4.99 11.10
C ALA A 91 -0.73 -6.35 11.73
N ARG A 92 0.39 -6.92 11.32
CA ARG A 92 0.98 -8.17 11.83
C ARG A 92 2.40 -7.89 12.34
N LYS A 93 2.97 -8.79 13.16
CA LYS A 93 4.34 -8.65 13.68
C LYS A 93 5.40 -8.37 12.61
N ASN A 94 5.25 -8.93 11.41
CA ASN A 94 6.19 -8.74 10.30
C ASN A 94 6.07 -7.36 9.61
N ASN A 95 5.02 -6.58 9.90
CA ASN A 95 4.80 -5.25 9.33
C ASN A 95 5.05 -4.11 10.34
N LEU A 96 5.62 -4.40 11.50
CA LEU A 96 5.90 -3.37 12.51
C LEU A 96 6.96 -2.39 11.99
N ARG A 97 6.67 -1.09 12.12
CA ARG A 97 7.55 -0.02 11.64
C ARG A 97 7.65 1.08 12.68
N GLU A 98 8.86 1.59 12.89
CA GLU A 98 9.09 2.71 13.80
C GLU A 98 8.34 3.96 13.32
N GLY A 99 7.74 4.71 14.24
CA GLY A 99 6.95 5.90 13.92
C GLY A 99 5.51 5.62 13.45
N TRP A 100 5.10 4.35 13.34
CA TRP A 100 3.74 3.95 13.00
C TRP A 100 3.00 3.42 14.21
N VAL A 101 1.71 3.76 14.31
CA VAL A 101 0.78 3.06 15.20
C VAL A 101 0.27 1.81 14.48
N SER A 102 0.52 0.64 15.03
CA SER A 102 0.02 -0.63 14.47
C SER A 102 -1.13 -1.17 15.32
N VAL A 103 -2.24 -1.51 14.68
CA VAL A 103 -3.40 -2.13 15.33
C VAL A 103 -3.79 -3.39 14.55
N GLY A 104 -3.84 -4.54 15.22
CA GLY A 104 -4.22 -5.81 14.60
C GLY A 104 -4.33 -6.94 15.63
N ASP A 105 -5.14 -7.94 15.30
CA ASP A 105 -5.44 -9.07 16.19
C ASP A 105 -4.30 -10.12 16.25
N GLU A 106 -3.31 -10.00 15.35
CA GLU A 106 -2.15 -10.90 15.21
C GLU A 106 -0.81 -10.20 15.56
N LEU A 107 -0.87 -9.14 16.40
CA LEU A 107 0.29 -8.37 16.85
C LEU A 107 1.10 -9.02 17.98
#